data_AF-X1J7N1-F1
#
_entry.id   AF-X1J7N1-F1
#
_cell.length_a   1.000
_cell.length_b   1.000
_cell.length_c   1.000
_cell.angle_alpha   90.00
_cell.angle_beta   90.00
_cell.angle_gamma   90.00
#
_symmetry.space_group_name_H-M   'P 1'
#
loop_
_entity.id
_entity.type
_entity.pdbx_description
1 polymer ?
#
loop_
_entity_poly.entity_id
_entity_poly.type
_entity_poly.pdbx_seq_one_letter_code
_entity_poly.pdbx_strand_id
1 'polypeptide(L)'
;PPELGFYNKIIDKSSLKQIVADCYKLLSNEDTAKVVDSLKQLGFHYATKSGITIAMKDIEVPQAKPKLLEEAEERITIIENQYRRGLITDDERYKSVIGVWMETTEKITETISQTLDRYGGIYMMATSGAKGNISQIRQMAGMRGLMTDPAGRIIDFPIKLSLREGLSVLEY
;
A
#
# COMPACT_ATOMS: atom_id res chain seq x y z
N PRO A 1 9.81 33.16 2.84
CA PRO A 1 11.02 33.97 3.11
C PRO A 1 11.89 34.01 1.86
N PRO A 2 12.44 35.17 1.48
CA PRO A 2 13.26 35.29 0.27
C PRO A 2 14.48 34.34 0.29
N GLU A 3 14.96 33.98 1.48
CA GLU A 3 16.11 33.10 1.73
C GLU A 3 15.91 31.64 1.30
N LEU A 4 14.67 31.14 1.25
CA LEU A 4 14.37 29.74 0.89
C LEU A 4 14.26 29.49 -0.61
N GLY A 5 14.26 30.56 -1.43
CA GLY A 5 14.08 30.46 -2.87
C GLY A 5 12.69 29.93 -3.29
N PHE A 6 12.58 29.55 -4.57
CA PHE A 6 11.33 29.06 -5.17
C PHE A 6 11.34 27.53 -5.32
N TYR A 7 10.29 26.86 -4.84
CA TYR A 7 10.11 25.42 -4.99
C TYR A 7 9.18 25.10 -6.16
N ASN A 8 9.73 24.61 -7.28
CA ASN A 8 8.98 24.21 -8.46
C ASN A 8 8.80 22.69 -8.56
N LYS A 9 8.18 22.08 -7.55
CA LYS A 9 7.90 20.62 -7.53
C LYS A 9 6.66 20.31 -6.73
N ILE A 10 6.08 19.13 -6.97
CA ILE A 10 5.02 18.58 -6.12
C ILE A 10 5.60 18.36 -4.72
N ILE A 11 4.93 18.90 -3.71
CA ILE A 11 5.37 18.81 -2.32
C ILE A 11 4.71 17.59 -1.67
N ASP A 12 5.47 16.54 -1.47
CA ASP A 12 5.11 15.39 -0.64
C ASP A 12 5.49 15.64 0.83
N LYS A 13 5.08 14.75 1.73
CA LYS A 13 5.44 14.82 3.15
C LYS A 13 6.96 14.89 3.39
N SER A 14 7.76 14.21 2.57
CA SER A 14 9.22 14.21 2.70
C SER A 14 9.81 15.55 2.29
N SER A 15 9.37 16.11 1.15
CA SER A 15 9.75 17.46 0.72
C SER A 15 9.32 18.52 1.72
N LEU A 16 8.13 18.40 2.33
CA LEU A 16 7.65 19.35 3.33
C LEU A 16 8.51 19.32 4.60
N LYS A 17 8.94 18.13 5.05
CA LYS A 17 9.93 18.01 6.14
C LYS A 17 11.25 18.69 5.79
N GLN A 18 11.74 18.51 4.56
CA GLN A 18 12.97 19.15 4.12
C GLN A 18 12.85 20.68 4.12
N ILE A 19 11.74 21.22 3.61
CA ILE A 19 11.46 22.66 3.62
C ILE A 19 11.49 23.19 5.05
N VAL A 20 10.82 22.52 6.00
CA VAL A 20 10.81 22.93 7.40
C VAL A 20 12.21 22.84 8.03
N ALA A 21 13.00 21.83 7.68
CA ALA A 21 14.39 21.70 8.14
C ALA A 21 15.29 22.81 7.58
N ASP A 22 15.10 23.20 6.32
CA ASP A 22 15.84 24.29 5.69
C ASP A 22 15.42 25.65 6.29
N CYS A 23 14.13 25.84 6.58
CA CYS A 23 13.64 27.00 7.34
C CYS A 23 14.37 27.12 8.69
N TYR A 24 14.43 26.02 9.44
CA TYR A 24 15.07 26.01 10.76
C TYR A 24 16.58 26.32 10.71
N LYS A 25 17.26 25.99 9.61
CA LYS A 25 18.70 26.27 9.43
C LYS A 25 18.99 27.72 9.03
N LEU A 26 18.09 28.33 8.26
CA LEU A 26 18.31 29.65 7.65
C LEU A 26 17.65 30.79 8.45
N LEU A 27 16.56 30.50 9.16
CA LEU A 27 15.74 31.49 9.86
C LEU A 27 15.86 31.36 11.39
N SER A 28 15.37 32.38 12.09
CA SER A 28 15.16 32.33 13.53
C SER A 28 14.04 31.34 13.91
N ASN A 29 14.02 30.90 15.17
CA ASN A 29 12.95 30.03 15.68
C ASN A 29 11.56 30.66 15.55
N GLU A 30 11.45 31.98 15.79
CA GLU A 30 10.17 32.70 15.69
C GLU A 30 9.68 32.75 14.24
N ASP A 31 10.57 33.02 13.29
CA ASP A 31 10.19 33.10 11.87
C ASP A 31 9.88 31.72 11.30
N THR A 32 10.61 30.68 11.74
CA THR A 32 10.27 29.29 11.41
C THR A 32 8.88 28.93 11.92
N ALA A 33 8.52 29.32 13.15
CA ALA A 33 7.19 29.08 13.71
C ALA A 33 6.08 29.77 12.88
N LYS A 34 6.28 31.03 12.47
CA LYS A 34 5.34 31.75 11.59
C LYS A 34 5.16 31.05 10.24
N VAL A 35 6.25 30.55 9.64
CA VAL A 35 6.21 29.83 8.37
C VAL A 35 5.42 28.52 8.51
N VAL A 36 5.69 27.74 9.56
CA VAL A 36 4.97 26.47 9.79
C VAL A 36 3.49 26.70 10.07
N ASP A 37 3.13 27.75 10.82
CA ASP A 37 1.73 28.08 11.06
C ASP A 37 1.01 28.55 9.79
N SER A 38 1.69 29.32 8.94
CA SER A 38 1.20 29.71 7.61
C SER A 38 0.99 28.48 6.70
N LEU A 39 1.95 27.54 6.70
CA LEU A 39 1.83 26.28 5.95
C LEU A 39 0.65 25.44 6.44
N LYS A 40 0.41 25.39 7.76
CA LYS A 40 -0.74 24.72 8.34
C LYS A 40 -2.06 25.32 7.84
N GLN A 41 -2.20 26.65 7.92
CA GLN A 41 -3.41 27.35 7.46
C GLN A 41 -3.65 27.13 5.97
N LEU A 42 -2.61 27.27 5.15
CA LEU A 42 -2.65 27.01 3.72
C LEU A 42 -3.08 25.57 3.41
N GLY A 43 -2.48 24.60 4.11
CA GLY A 43 -2.78 23.19 3.97
C GLY A 43 -4.23 22.86 4.29
N PHE A 44 -4.76 23.36 5.42
CA PHE A 44 -6.17 23.12 5.78
C PHE A 44 -7.15 23.77 4.79
N HIS A 45 -6.85 24.98 4.32
CA HIS A 45 -7.69 25.67 3.33
C HIS A 45 -7.79 24.89 2.02
N TYR A 46 -6.65 24.47 1.46
CA TYR A 46 -6.64 23.70 0.21
C TYR A 46 -7.08 22.25 0.39
N ALA A 47 -6.86 21.63 1.55
CA ALA A 47 -7.42 20.31 1.86
C ALA A 47 -8.95 20.32 1.90
N THR A 48 -9.55 21.42 2.36
CA THR A 48 -11.01 21.58 2.35
C THR A 48 -11.52 21.81 0.92
N LYS A 49 -10.82 22.63 0.14
CA LYS A 49 -11.19 22.93 -1.26
C LYS A 49 -10.93 21.79 -2.24
N SER A 50 -9.99 20.89 -1.94
CA SER A 50 -9.62 19.80 -2.85
C SER A 50 -10.72 18.75 -3.00
N GLY A 51 -11.70 18.72 -2.09
CA GLY A 51 -12.84 17.80 -2.18
C GLY A 51 -12.41 16.32 -2.11
N ILE A 52 -11.24 16.03 -1.54
CA ILE A 52 -10.73 14.67 -1.44
C ILE A 52 -11.69 13.87 -0.56
N THR A 53 -12.30 12.85 -1.16
CA THR A 53 -13.20 11.91 -0.50
C THR A 53 -12.73 10.48 -0.75
N ILE A 54 -13.31 9.54 -0.01
CA ILE A 54 -13.15 8.11 -0.23
C ILE A 54 -14.56 7.54 -0.39
N ALA A 55 -14.89 7.15 -1.60
CA ALA A 55 -16.07 6.36 -1.90
C ALA A 55 -15.69 4.90 -2.09
N MET A 56 -16.66 4.01 -1.87
CA MET A 56 -16.50 2.60 -2.22
C MET A 56 -16.13 2.47 -3.71
N LYS A 57 -16.70 3.29 -4.60
CA LYS A 57 -16.36 3.29 -6.03
C LYS A 57 -14.87 3.54 -6.33
N ASP A 58 -14.17 4.29 -5.48
CA ASP A 58 -12.76 4.64 -5.71
C ASP A 58 -11.80 3.45 -5.46
N ILE A 59 -12.30 2.40 -4.81
CA ILE A 59 -11.57 1.16 -4.55
C ILE A 59 -11.94 0.17 -5.65
N GLU A 60 -11.16 0.12 -6.73
CA GLU A 60 -11.39 -0.82 -7.82
C GLU A 60 -10.57 -2.10 -7.63
N VAL A 61 -11.23 -3.26 -7.71
CA VAL A 61 -10.56 -4.57 -7.72
C VAL A 61 -9.92 -4.74 -9.11
N PRO A 62 -8.61 -5.02 -9.19
CA PRO A 62 -7.95 -5.17 -10.48
C PRO A 62 -8.49 -6.40 -11.22
N GLN A 63 -8.83 -6.24 -12.50
CA GLN A 63 -9.38 -7.32 -13.33
C GLN A 63 -8.40 -8.49 -13.52
N ALA A 64 -7.09 -8.24 -13.37
CA ALA A 64 -6.08 -9.29 -13.45
C ALA A 64 -6.03 -10.19 -12.19
N LYS A 65 -6.68 -9.80 -11.08
CA LYS A 65 -6.63 -10.56 -9.82
C LYS A 65 -7.05 -12.03 -9.96
N PRO A 66 -8.20 -12.38 -10.56
CA PRO A 66 -8.62 -13.78 -10.66
C PRO A 66 -7.60 -14.63 -11.41
N LYS A 67 -7.04 -14.10 -12.50
CA LYS A 67 -5.99 -14.77 -13.28
C LYS A 67 -4.71 -14.98 -12.48
N LEU A 68 -4.26 -13.98 -11.73
CA LEU A 68 -3.07 -14.10 -10.87
C LEU A 68 -3.27 -15.13 -9.75
N LEU A 69 -4.48 -15.25 -9.21
CA LEU A 69 -4.81 -16.28 -8.22
C LEU A 69 -4.83 -17.68 -8.83
N GLU A 70 -5.40 -17.83 -10.02
CA GLU A 70 -5.42 -19.10 -10.76
C GLU A 70 -4.00 -19.57 -11.10
N GLU A 71 -3.14 -18.68 -11.63
CA GLU A 71 -1.72 -18.98 -11.88
C GLU A 71 -0.97 -19.40 -10.60
N ALA A 72 -1.30 -18.80 -9.45
CA ALA A 72 -0.72 -19.18 -8.17
C ALA A 72 -1.18 -20.57 -7.71
N GLU A 73 -2.47 -20.88 -7.86
CA GLU A 73 -3.05 -22.18 -7.53
C GLU A 73 -2.51 -23.31 -8.40
N GLU A 74 -2.30 -23.07 -9.69
CA GLU A 74 -1.64 -24.02 -10.59
C GLU A 74 -0.22 -24.33 -10.13
N ARG A 75 0.56 -23.30 -9.79
CA ARG A 75 1.92 -23.48 -9.26
C ARG A 75 1.94 -24.27 -7.96
N ILE A 76 1.02 -24.00 -7.04
CA ILE A 76 0.88 -24.74 -5.79
C ILE A 76 0.49 -26.19 -6.05
N THR A 77 -0.38 -26.45 -7.02
CA THR A 77 -0.76 -27.81 -7.43
C THR A 77 0.45 -28.61 -7.94
N ILE A 78 1.36 -27.97 -8.68
CA ILE A 78 2.61 -28.60 -9.12
C ILE A 78 3.51 -28.94 -7.93
N ILE A 79 3.67 -28.00 -6.98
CA ILE A 79 4.46 -28.20 -5.76
C ILE A 79 3.88 -29.35 -4.92
N GLU A 80 2.56 -29.38 -4.75
CA GLU A 80 1.85 -30.42 -4.02
C GLU A 80 2.02 -31.80 -4.68
N ASN A 81 1.98 -31.86 -6.02
CA ASN A 81 2.25 -33.09 -6.76
C ASN A 81 3.71 -33.56 -6.61
N GLN A 82 4.68 -32.64 -6.56
CA GLN A 82 6.08 -32.97 -6.30
C GLN A 82 6.25 -33.56 -4.89
N TYR A 83 5.59 -32.96 -3.90
CA TYR A 83 5.58 -33.46 -2.53
C TYR A 83 4.97 -34.86 -2.43
N ARG A 84 3.80 -35.08 -3.05
CA ARG A 84 3.13 -36.40 -3.10
C ARG A 84 3.97 -37.48 -3.78
N ARG A 85 4.82 -37.09 -4.72
CA ARG A 85 5.77 -37.99 -5.40
C ARG A 85 7.07 -38.21 -4.63
N GLY A 86 7.23 -37.59 -3.46
CA GLY A 86 8.44 -37.67 -2.64
C GLY A 86 9.66 -36.95 -3.23
N LEU A 87 9.45 -36.00 -4.15
CA LEU A 87 10.54 -35.25 -4.79
C LEU A 87 11.06 -34.09 -3.93
N ILE A 88 10.23 -33.58 -3.02
CA ILE A 88 10.54 -32.48 -2.12
C ILE A 88 10.11 -32.83 -0.69
N THR A 89 10.77 -32.23 0.29
CA THR A 89 10.41 -32.33 1.71
C THR A 89 9.22 -31.43 2.08
N ASP A 90 8.61 -31.65 3.24
CA ASP A 90 7.51 -30.79 3.71
C ASP A 90 7.98 -29.35 3.98
N ASP A 91 9.20 -29.17 4.49
CA ASP A 91 9.79 -27.85 4.70
C ASP A 91 10.00 -27.09 3.38
N GLU A 92 10.41 -27.80 2.32
CA GLU A 92 10.58 -27.22 0.97
C GLU A 92 9.22 -26.90 0.34
N ARG A 93 8.22 -27.77 0.50
CA ARG A 93 6.84 -27.51 0.10
C ARG A 93 6.32 -26.23 0.76
N TYR A 94 6.42 -26.14 2.09
CA TYR A 94 5.96 -24.99 2.87
C TYR A 94 6.62 -23.68 2.43
N LYS A 95 7.96 -23.66 2.32
CA LYS A 95 8.69 -22.46 1.85
C LYS A 95 8.31 -22.08 0.41
N SER A 96 8.11 -23.06 -0.46
CA SER A 96 7.72 -22.83 -1.85
C SER A 96 6.31 -22.25 -1.95
N VAL A 97 5.36 -22.79 -1.19
CA VAL A 97 3.97 -22.28 -1.15
C VAL A 97 3.94 -20.83 -0.65
N ILE A 98 4.65 -20.52 0.43
CA ILE A 98 4.78 -19.14 0.92
C ILE A 98 5.39 -18.23 -0.14
N GLY A 99 6.45 -18.67 -0.82
CA GLY A 99 7.10 -17.92 -1.89
C GLY A 99 6.14 -17.58 -3.02
N VAL A 100 5.33 -18.54 -3.48
CA VAL A 100 4.31 -18.33 -4.52
C VAL A 100 3.29 -17.28 -4.08
N TRP A 101 2.79 -17.37 -2.84
CA TRP A 101 1.81 -16.41 -2.33
C TRP A 101 2.38 -15.01 -2.11
N MET A 102 3.64 -14.91 -1.65
CA MET A 102 4.33 -13.62 -1.54
C MET A 102 4.50 -12.97 -2.91
N GLU A 103 4.98 -13.73 -3.91
CA GLU A 103 5.14 -13.23 -5.28
C GLU A 103 3.81 -12.78 -5.89
N THR A 104 2.75 -13.56 -5.67
CA THR A 104 1.39 -13.24 -6.15
C THR A 104 0.85 -11.98 -5.49
N THR A 105 1.06 -11.84 -4.17
CA THR A 105 0.67 -10.64 -3.41
C THR A 105 1.39 -9.41 -3.95
N GLU A 106 2.67 -9.51 -4.30
CA GLU A 106 3.45 -8.41 -4.86
C GLU A 106 2.93 -8.02 -6.25
N LYS A 107 2.69 -9.00 -7.15
CA LYS A 107 2.11 -8.76 -8.48
C LYS A 107 0.74 -8.07 -8.41
N ILE A 108 -0.12 -8.48 -7.47
CA ILE A 108 -1.41 -7.83 -7.24
C ILE A 108 -1.19 -6.38 -6.77
N THR A 109 -0.22 -6.15 -5.89
CA THR A 109 0.12 -4.81 -5.38
C THR A 109 0.58 -3.87 -6.50
N GLU A 110 1.43 -4.37 -7.38
CA GLU A 110 1.92 -3.64 -8.55
C GLU A 110 0.76 -3.31 -9.50
N THR A 111 -0.09 -4.29 -9.80
CA THR A 111 -1.26 -4.11 -10.67
C THR A 111 -2.20 -3.04 -10.11
N ILE A 112 -2.47 -3.05 -8.80
CA ILE A 112 -3.30 -2.03 -8.14
C ILE A 112 -2.66 -0.66 -8.28
N SER A 113 -1.35 -0.55 -8.06
CA SER A 113 -0.63 0.71 -8.14
C SER A 113 -0.64 1.30 -9.56
N GLN A 114 -0.66 0.45 -10.58
CA GLN A 114 -0.76 0.87 -11.99
C GLN A 114 -2.19 1.23 -12.41
N THR A 115 -3.20 0.59 -11.81
CA THR A 115 -4.62 0.78 -12.17
C THR A 115 -5.27 1.94 -11.41
N LEU A 116 -4.70 2.34 -10.26
CA LEU A 116 -5.26 3.40 -9.41
C LEU A 116 -5.26 4.75 -10.15
N ASP A 117 -6.40 5.44 -10.14
CA ASP A 117 -6.50 6.79 -10.71
C ASP A 117 -5.54 7.75 -9.99
N ARG A 118 -4.62 8.35 -10.75
CA ARG A 118 -3.63 9.32 -10.25
C ARG A 118 -4.25 10.58 -9.66
N TYR A 119 -5.47 10.91 -10.06
CA TYR A 119 -6.22 12.05 -9.52
C TYR A 119 -7.23 11.62 -8.44
N GLY A 120 -7.37 10.32 -8.19
CA GLY A 120 -8.23 9.77 -7.17
C GLY A 120 -7.75 10.13 -5.76
N GLY A 121 -8.70 10.31 -4.84
CA GLY A 121 -8.40 10.66 -3.45
C GLY A 121 -7.48 9.64 -2.76
N ILE A 122 -7.69 8.35 -3.04
CA ILE A 122 -6.89 7.25 -2.48
C ILE A 122 -5.43 7.31 -2.94
N TYR A 123 -5.18 7.54 -4.24
CA TYR A 123 -3.83 7.68 -4.77
C TYR A 123 -3.12 8.90 -4.19
N MET A 124 -3.80 10.05 -4.14
CA MET A 124 -3.24 11.26 -3.54
C MET A 124 -2.93 11.07 -2.06
N MET A 125 -3.79 10.39 -1.30
CA MET A 125 -3.55 10.10 0.12
C MET A 125 -2.32 9.22 0.34
N ALA A 126 -2.14 8.18 -0.47
CA ALA A 126 -1.00 7.28 -0.35
C ALA A 126 0.32 7.89 -0.85
N THR A 127 0.31 8.58 -1.99
CA THR A 127 1.55 9.14 -2.59
C THR A 127 2.01 10.42 -1.91
N SER A 128 1.10 11.25 -1.39
CA SER A 128 1.46 12.45 -0.61
C SER A 128 2.07 12.10 0.75
N GLY A 129 1.91 10.85 1.21
CA GLY A 129 2.31 10.41 2.55
C GLY A 129 1.43 10.96 3.67
N ALA A 130 0.27 11.55 3.32
CA ALA A 130 -0.69 12.09 4.29
C ALA A 130 -1.32 10.97 5.14
N LYS A 131 -1.86 9.93 4.49
CA LYS A 131 -2.50 8.77 5.14
C LYS A 131 -2.70 7.66 4.13
N GLY A 132 -2.51 6.39 4.51
CA GLY A 132 -2.64 5.28 3.57
C GLY A 132 -1.28 4.79 3.09
N ASN A 133 -0.95 3.54 3.37
CA ASN A 133 0.15 2.83 2.72
C ASN A 133 -0.41 2.08 1.51
N ILE A 134 0.38 1.89 0.45
CA ILE A 134 0.07 0.96 -0.66
C ILE A 134 -0.35 -0.41 -0.12
N SER A 135 0.28 -0.88 0.97
CA SER A 135 -0.11 -2.12 1.66
C SER A 135 -1.55 -2.09 2.22
N GLN A 136 -2.05 -0.93 2.66
CA GLN A 136 -3.43 -0.78 3.11
C GLN A 136 -4.40 -0.74 1.93
N ILE A 137 -4.02 -0.09 0.82
CA ILE A 137 -4.80 -0.11 -0.42
C ILE A 137 -4.94 -1.54 -0.95
N ARG A 138 -3.85 -2.31 -0.91
CA ARG A 138 -3.84 -3.73 -1.26
C ARG A 138 -4.84 -4.54 -0.45
N GLN A 139 -4.95 -4.32 0.86
CA GLN A 139 -5.93 -5.02 1.69
C GLN A 139 -7.38 -4.63 1.36
N MET A 140 -7.61 -3.40 0.90
CA MET A 140 -8.92 -2.93 0.50
C MET A 140 -9.36 -3.44 -0.88
N ALA A 141 -8.48 -3.46 -1.87
CA ALA A 141 -8.81 -3.73 -3.28
C ALA A 141 -8.26 -5.05 -3.84
N GLY A 142 -7.21 -5.60 -3.24
CA GLY A 142 -6.46 -6.74 -3.75
C GLY A 142 -6.76 -8.01 -3.00
N MET A 143 -5.87 -8.34 -2.07
CA MET A 143 -6.01 -9.46 -1.16
C MET A 143 -5.36 -9.09 0.17
N ARG A 144 -5.81 -9.71 1.26
CA ARG A 144 -5.20 -9.47 2.57
C ARG A 144 -3.83 -10.15 2.69
N GLY A 145 -3.67 -11.31 2.08
CA GLY A 145 -2.39 -12.02 2.00
C GLY A 145 -2.21 -13.09 3.08
N LEU A 146 -0.96 -13.47 3.31
CA LEU A 146 -0.56 -14.44 4.33
C LEU A 146 -0.71 -13.85 5.75
N MET A 147 -1.10 -14.69 6.69
CA MET A 147 -1.24 -14.34 8.11
C MET A 147 -0.24 -15.10 8.97
N THR A 148 0.03 -14.54 10.14
CA THR A 148 0.89 -15.17 11.15
C THR A 148 0.04 -15.68 12.29
N ASP A 149 0.23 -16.94 12.65
CA ASP A 149 -0.30 -17.58 13.85
C ASP A 149 0.31 -16.95 15.12
N PRO A 150 -0.31 -16.99 16.31
CA PRO A 150 0.27 -16.46 17.54
C PRO A 150 1.64 -17.06 17.91
N ALA A 151 1.96 -18.25 17.38
CA ALA A 151 3.27 -18.88 17.51
C ALA A 151 4.36 -18.29 16.58
N GLY A 152 4.02 -17.30 15.74
CA GLY A 152 4.95 -16.66 14.80
C GLY A 152 5.13 -17.41 13.48
N ARG A 153 4.39 -18.49 13.24
CA ARG A 153 4.41 -19.25 11.98
C ARG A 153 3.47 -18.62 10.96
N ILE A 154 3.90 -18.61 9.70
CA ILE A 154 3.06 -18.10 8.60
C ILE A 154 2.10 -19.21 8.20
N ILE A 155 0.81 -18.90 8.15
CA ILE A 155 -0.22 -19.83 7.68
C ILE A 155 -0.07 -19.93 6.16
N ASP A 156 0.09 -21.14 5.64
CA ASP A 156 0.29 -21.42 4.20
C ASP A 156 -1.00 -21.26 3.36
N PHE A 157 -2.11 -20.98 4.03
CA PHE A 157 -3.39 -20.58 3.43
C PHE A 157 -3.57 -19.05 3.51
N PRO A 158 -3.53 -18.32 2.37
CA PRO A 158 -3.72 -16.88 2.37
C PRO A 158 -5.21 -16.52 2.39
N ILE A 159 -5.47 -15.28 2.81
CA ILE A 159 -6.78 -14.65 2.64
C ILE A 159 -6.81 -14.01 1.25
N LYS A 160 -7.59 -14.61 0.35
CA LYS A 160 -7.65 -14.24 -1.08
C LYS A 160 -8.59 -13.06 -1.32
N LEU A 161 -9.61 -12.93 -0.48
CA LEU A 161 -10.57 -11.84 -0.57
C LEU A 161 -10.01 -10.54 0.01
N SER A 162 -10.45 -9.43 -0.57
CA SER A 162 -10.21 -8.09 -0.07
C SER A 162 -11.33 -7.65 0.87
N LEU A 163 -11.08 -6.59 1.65
CA LEU A 163 -12.12 -5.99 2.51
C LEU A 163 -13.30 -5.46 1.68
N ARG A 164 -13.07 -5.11 0.41
CA ARG A 164 -14.14 -4.70 -0.50
C ARG A 164 -15.07 -5.84 -0.90
N GLU A 165 -14.51 -7.02 -1.14
CA GLU A 165 -15.29 -8.21 -1.53
C GLU A 165 -15.98 -8.86 -0.33
N GLY A 166 -15.47 -8.62 0.88
CA GLY A 166 -15.93 -9.24 2.11
C GLY A 166 -15.17 -10.53 2.39
N LEU A 167 -14.89 -10.79 3.66
CA LEU A 167 -14.14 -11.97 4.10
C LEU A 167 -15.11 -13.11 4.40
N SER A 168 -14.73 -14.34 4.05
CA SER A 168 -15.46 -15.53 4.50
C SER A 168 -15.26 -15.78 6.00
N VAL A 169 -16.11 -16.61 6.62
CA VAL A 169 -16.04 -16.91 8.07
C VAL A 169 -14.69 -17.50 8.48
N LEU A 170 -14.01 -18.24 7.60
CA LEU A 170 -12.69 -18.82 7.87
C LEU A 170 -11.55 -17.80 7.68
N GLU A 171 -11.78 -16.75 6.90
CA GLU A 171 -10.80 -15.70 6.61
C GLU A 171 -10.90 -14.49 7.55
N TYR A 172 -11.95 -14.43 8.40
CA TYR A 172 -12.17 -13.39 9.42
C TYR A 172 -11.64 -13.82 10.78
#